data_AF-A0A497FT49-F1
#
_entry.id   AF-A0A497FT49-F1
#
_cell.length_a   1.000
_cell.length_b   1.000
_cell.length_c   1.000
_cell.angle_alpha   90.00
_cell.angle_beta   90.00
_cell.angle_gamma   90.00
#
_symmetry.space_group_name_H-M   'P 1'
#
loop_
_entity.id
_entity.type
_entity.pdbx_description
1 polymer ?
#
loop_
_entity_poly.entity_id
_entity_poly.type
_entity_poly.pdbx_seq_one_letter_code
_entity_poly.pdbx_strand_id
1 'polypeptide(L)'
;MKESWRDRVDLAKIDDETRYRILDYVLSKIGSYRELGYDRTYIYRLRTRKLRVPDSFLKRLLDFLSEEEFTRLVGVERKLEALGIVRDGVLDYGLVLEILDYAARDKFLANLIAKWFYENMAYRVPG
;
A
#
# COMPACT_ATOMS: atom_id res chain seq x y z
N MET A 1 8.09 20.58 1.72
CA MET A 1 7.97 19.36 0.89
C MET A 1 6.56 18.82 1.03
N LYS A 2 5.92 18.38 -0.05
CA LYS A 2 4.64 17.64 0.06
C LYS A 2 4.95 16.23 0.55
N GLU A 3 4.18 15.75 1.53
CA GLU A 3 4.29 14.40 2.09
C GLU A 3 3.99 13.34 1.03
N SER A 4 4.91 12.40 0.81
CA SER A 4 4.73 11.33 -0.17
C SER A 4 3.79 10.26 0.39
N TRP A 5 3.06 9.53 -0.46
CA TRP A 5 2.31 8.35 -0.02
C TRP A 5 3.25 7.30 0.63
N ARG A 6 4.52 7.26 0.20
CA ARG A 6 5.56 6.35 0.72
C ARG A 6 5.86 6.59 2.19
N ASP A 7 5.78 7.84 2.64
CA ASP A 7 6.06 8.22 4.03
C ASP A 7 4.97 7.73 4.99
N ARG A 8 3.77 7.44 4.47
CA ARG A 8 2.62 6.95 5.22
C ARG A 8 2.54 5.42 5.29
N VAL A 9 3.45 4.71 4.63
CA VAL A 9 3.48 3.24 4.65
C VAL A 9 4.26 2.74 5.86
N ASP A 10 3.57 2.01 6.73
CA ASP A 10 4.17 1.20 7.78
C ASP A 10 4.80 -0.06 7.16
N LEU A 11 6.09 0.04 6.84
CA LEU A 11 6.84 -1.04 6.19
C LEU A 11 6.87 -2.31 7.04
N ALA A 12 6.85 -2.19 8.38
CA ALA A 12 6.92 -3.33 9.28
C ALA A 12 5.72 -4.27 9.13
N LYS A 13 4.57 -3.74 8.72
CA LYS A 13 3.33 -4.50 8.48
C LYS A 13 3.26 -5.21 7.14
N ILE A 14 4.20 -4.94 6.22
CA ILE A 14 4.26 -5.64 4.95
C ILE A 14 4.92 -7.01 5.16
N ASP A 15 4.16 -8.08 4.93
CA ASP A 15 4.63 -9.46 5.04
C ASP A 15 5.73 -9.80 4.02
N ASP A 16 6.54 -10.80 4.33
CA ASP A 16 7.71 -11.16 3.53
C ASP A 16 7.35 -11.59 2.11
N GLU A 17 6.22 -12.27 1.89
CA GLU A 17 5.79 -12.66 0.55
C GLU A 17 5.48 -11.43 -0.29
N THR A 18 4.78 -10.45 0.28
CA THR A 18 4.52 -9.16 -0.36
C THR A 18 5.82 -8.40 -0.65
N ARG A 19 6.79 -8.42 0.25
CA ARG A 19 8.11 -7.79 0.02
C ARG A 19 8.84 -8.41 -1.17
N TYR A 20 8.84 -9.73 -1.29
CA TYR A 20 9.45 -10.41 -2.43
C TYR A 20 8.70 -10.15 -3.73
N ARG A 21 7.36 -10.10 -3.71
CA ARG A 21 6.56 -9.70 -4.88
C ARG A 21 6.91 -8.29 -5.35
N ILE A 22 7.09 -7.34 -4.42
CA ILE A 22 7.54 -5.97 -4.72
C ILE A 22 8.94 -5.99 -5.34
N LEU A 23 9.88 -6.75 -4.75
CA LEU A 23 11.24 -6.89 -5.27
C LEU A 23 11.24 -7.43 -6.71
N ASP A 24 10.54 -8.54 -6.96
CA ASP A 24 10.48 -9.16 -8.27
C ASP A 24 9.85 -8.23 -9.31
N TYR A 25 8.78 -7.54 -8.94
CA TYR A 25 8.15 -6.54 -9.81
C TYR A 25 9.10 -5.40 -10.16
N VAL A 26 9.75 -4.77 -9.17
CA VAL A 26 10.69 -3.66 -9.39
C VAL A 26 11.86 -4.10 -10.25
N LEU A 27 12.44 -5.28 -10.00
CA LEU A 27 13.54 -5.81 -10.83
C LEU A 27 13.12 -6.05 -12.28
N SER A 28 11.89 -6.53 -12.49
CA SER A 28 11.36 -6.70 -13.84
C SER A 28 11.14 -5.37 -14.56
N LYS A 29 10.79 -4.31 -13.82
CA LYS A 29 10.52 -2.96 -14.33
C LYS A 29 11.79 -2.19 -14.71
N ILE A 30 12.80 -2.19 -13.85
CA ILE A 30 14.02 -1.40 -14.03
C ILE A 30 15.06 -2.11 -14.92
N GLY A 31 14.90 -3.41 -15.17
CA GLY A 31 15.77 -4.21 -16.04
C GLY A 31 17.17 -4.50 -15.48
N SER A 32 17.75 -3.61 -14.66
CA SER A 32 19.08 -3.77 -14.06
C SER A 32 19.08 -3.49 -12.57
N TYR A 33 19.54 -4.47 -11.78
CA TYR A 33 19.71 -4.32 -10.33
C TYR A 33 20.67 -3.19 -9.92
N ARG A 34 21.51 -2.69 -10.84
CA ARG A 34 22.45 -1.59 -10.56
C ARG A 34 21.74 -0.28 -10.25
N GLU A 35 20.53 -0.07 -10.76
CA GLU A 35 19.72 1.11 -10.43
C GLU A 35 19.28 1.12 -8.96
N LEU A 36 19.20 -0.08 -8.35
CA LEU A 36 19.00 -0.22 -6.92
C LEU A 36 20.26 0.10 -6.12
N GLY A 37 21.42 0.40 -6.74
CA GLY A 37 22.66 0.78 -6.06
C GLY A 37 23.17 -0.20 -5.01
N TYR A 38 22.90 -1.49 -5.18
CA TYR A 38 23.47 -2.57 -4.38
C TYR A 38 24.24 -3.55 -5.28
N ASP A 39 25.15 -4.29 -4.69
CA ASP A 39 25.93 -5.28 -5.40
C ASP A 39 25.11 -6.51 -5.80
N ARG A 40 25.61 -7.24 -6.80
CA ARG A 40 24.97 -8.42 -7.36
C ARG A 40 24.73 -9.52 -6.32
N THR A 41 25.64 -9.69 -5.37
CA THR A 41 25.59 -10.75 -4.36
C THR A 41 24.47 -10.46 -3.37
N TYR A 42 24.33 -9.22 -2.92
CA TYR A 42 23.22 -8.79 -2.07
C TYR A 42 21.87 -9.05 -2.74
N ILE A 43 21.70 -8.61 -3.99
CA ILE A 43 20.45 -8.81 -4.75
C ILE A 43 20.17 -10.30 -4.98
N TYR A 44 21.20 -11.10 -5.28
CA TYR A 44 21.07 -12.55 -5.43
C TYR A 44 20.58 -13.21 -4.14
N ARG A 45 21.11 -12.83 -2.97
CA ARG A 45 20.66 -13.36 -1.67
C ARG A 45 19.20 -13.01 -1.37
N LEU A 46 18.76 -11.81 -1.73
CA LEU A 46 17.35 -11.42 -1.61
C LEU A 46 16.45 -12.23 -2.54
N ARG A 47 16.78 -12.32 -3.83
CA ARG A 47 15.99 -13.09 -4.82
C ARG A 47 15.88 -14.58 -4.49
N THR A 48 16.96 -15.15 -3.95
CA THR A 48 16.99 -16.55 -3.50
C THR A 48 16.44 -16.74 -2.09
N ARG A 49 15.86 -15.69 -1.49
CA ARG A 49 15.29 -15.68 -0.14
C ARG A 49 16.24 -16.14 0.97
N LYS A 50 17.56 -16.12 0.70
CA LYS A 50 18.64 -16.36 1.67
C LYS A 50 18.86 -15.15 2.59
N LEU A 51 18.26 -14.03 2.25
CA LEU A 51 18.21 -12.81 3.04
C LEU A 51 16.80 -12.24 2.91
N ARG A 52 16.18 -11.92 4.04
CA ARG A 52 14.91 -11.17 4.09
C ARG A 52 15.09 -9.80 3.45
N VAL A 53 14.09 -9.31 2.71
CA VAL A 53 14.03 -7.90 2.26
C VAL A 53 13.84 -6.98 3.47
N PRO A 54 14.86 -6.22 3.92
CA PRO A 54 14.73 -5.35 5.08
C PRO A 54 13.95 -4.07 4.74
N ASP A 55 13.42 -3.39 5.74
CA ASP A 55 12.61 -2.17 5.59
C ASP A 55 13.38 -1.06 4.87
N SER A 56 14.68 -0.92 5.16
CA SER A 56 15.57 0.04 4.48
C SER A 56 15.67 -0.20 2.98
N PHE A 57 15.69 -1.47 2.56
CA PHE A 57 15.70 -1.83 1.14
C PHE A 57 14.31 -1.72 0.53
N LEU A 58 13.26 -2.14 1.24
CA LEU A 58 11.88 -2.01 0.81
C LEU A 58 11.51 -0.56 0.54
N LYS A 59 11.92 0.37 1.42
CA LYS A 59 11.74 1.81 1.23
C LYS A 59 12.29 2.27 -0.11
N ARG A 60 13.50 1.82 -0.48
CA ARG A 60 14.12 2.12 -1.77
C ARG A 60 13.37 1.49 -2.94
N LEU A 61 12.81 0.29 -2.79
CA LEU A 61 11.97 -0.32 -3.82
C LEU A 61 10.73 0.54 -4.11
N LEU A 62 10.15 1.18 -3.09
CA LEU A 62 8.98 2.05 -3.27
C LEU A 62 9.28 3.25 -4.17
N ASP A 63 10.51 3.75 -4.22
CA ASP A 63 10.91 4.86 -5.11
C ASP A 63 10.66 4.55 -6.58
N PHE A 64 10.64 3.27 -6.96
CA PHE A 64 10.38 2.79 -8.32
C PHE A 64 8.91 2.48 -8.60
N LEU A 65 8.01 2.65 -7.61
CA LEU A 65 6.60 2.35 -7.72
C LEU A 65 5.73 3.60 -7.79
N SER A 66 4.65 3.57 -8.56
CA SER A 66 3.50 4.45 -8.33
C SER A 66 2.66 3.95 -7.15
N GLU A 67 1.77 4.80 -6.61
CA GLU A 67 0.86 4.38 -5.55
C GLU A 67 -0.09 3.27 -6.04
N GLU A 68 -0.51 3.33 -7.30
CA GLU A 68 -1.38 2.34 -7.94
C GLU A 68 -0.67 1.00 -8.12
N GLU A 69 0.61 1.00 -8.51
CA GLU A 69 1.44 -0.20 -8.58
C GLU A 69 1.60 -0.85 -7.20
N PHE A 70 1.92 -0.06 -6.19
CA PHE A 70 2.00 -0.54 -4.81
C PHE A 70 0.67 -1.14 -4.34
N THR A 71 -0.45 -0.45 -4.61
CA THR A 71 -1.80 -0.91 -4.25
C THR A 71 -2.13 -2.26 -4.88
N ARG A 72 -1.76 -2.47 -6.16
CA ARG A 72 -1.95 -3.76 -6.84
C ARG A 72 -1.09 -4.88 -6.25
N LEU A 73 0.15 -4.57 -5.87
CA LEU A 73 1.08 -5.56 -5.32
C LEU A 73 0.69 -6.00 -3.91
N VAL A 74 0.34 -5.04 -3.06
CA VAL A 74 -0.04 -5.31 -1.67
C VAL A 74 -1.46 -5.88 -1.57
N GLY A 75 -2.39 -5.39 -2.40
CA GLY A 75 -3.83 -5.67 -2.28
C GLY A 75 -4.50 -4.67 -1.32
N VAL A 76 -5.82 -4.49 -1.45
CA VAL A 76 -6.55 -3.42 -0.73
C VAL A 76 -6.48 -3.61 0.79
N GLU A 77 -6.80 -4.79 1.31
CA GLU A 77 -6.82 -5.06 2.75
C GLU A 77 -5.43 -4.90 3.38
N ARG A 78 -4.41 -5.56 2.83
CA ARG A 78 -3.01 -5.40 3.27
C ARG A 78 -2.49 -3.97 3.11
N LYS A 79 -2.97 -3.21 2.11
CA LYS A 79 -2.63 -1.79 1.96
C LYS A 79 -3.21 -1.00 3.12
N LEU A 80 -4.48 -1.22 3.47
CA LEU A 80 -5.10 -0.56 4.61
C LEU A 80 -4.39 -0.93 5.92
N GLU A 81 -3.96 -2.18 6.09
CA GLU A 81 -3.13 -2.59 7.23
C GLU A 81 -1.79 -1.86 7.26
N ALA A 82 -1.08 -1.82 6.12
CA ALA A 82 0.20 -1.13 5.96
C ALA A 82 0.07 0.39 6.12
N LEU A 83 -1.08 1.00 5.81
CA LEU A 83 -1.35 2.41 6.11
C LEU A 83 -1.82 2.62 7.56
N GLY A 84 -1.93 1.56 8.35
CA GLY A 84 -2.38 1.61 9.73
C GLY A 84 -3.88 1.84 9.91
N ILE A 85 -4.65 1.85 8.81
CA ILE A 85 -6.10 2.04 8.74
C ILE A 85 -6.84 0.78 9.24
N VAL A 86 -6.26 -0.40 9.01
CA VAL A 86 -6.72 -1.67 9.58
C VAL A 86 -5.65 -2.21 10.52
N ARG A 87 -6.07 -2.79 11.65
CA ARG A 87 -5.20 -3.46 12.63
C ARG A 87 -5.87 -4.73 13.09
N ASP A 88 -5.19 -5.86 12.92
CA ASP A 88 -5.69 -7.19 13.32
C ASP A 88 -7.10 -7.49 12.77
N GLY A 89 -7.35 -7.12 11.51
CA GLY A 89 -8.65 -7.26 10.83
C GLY A 89 -9.73 -6.25 11.27
N VAL A 90 -9.41 -5.34 12.19
CA VAL A 90 -10.33 -4.30 12.67
C VAL A 90 -10.01 -2.97 12.00
N LEU A 91 -11.01 -2.35 11.37
CA LEU A 91 -10.91 -1.03 10.78
C LEU A 91 -10.89 0.05 11.88
N ASP A 92 -10.07 1.08 11.71
CA ASP A 92 -10.11 2.27 12.57
C ASP A 92 -11.39 3.08 12.30
N TYR A 93 -12.46 2.76 13.03
CA TYR A 93 -13.75 3.43 12.89
C TYR A 93 -13.70 4.90 13.30
N GLY A 94 -12.75 5.33 14.13
CA GLY A 94 -12.54 6.74 14.46
C GLY A 94 -12.11 7.50 13.21
N LEU A 95 -11.09 6.99 12.51
CA LEU A 95 -10.66 7.56 11.23
C LEU A 95 -11.76 7.53 10.17
N VAL A 96 -12.58 6.47 10.12
CA VAL A 96 -13.73 6.41 9.20
C VAL A 96 -14.72 7.53 9.49
N LEU A 97 -15.09 7.75 10.74
CA LEU A 97 -15.99 8.84 11.13
C LEU A 97 -15.40 10.21 10.76
N GLU A 98 -14.10 10.43 10.98
CA GLU A 98 -13.43 11.66 10.56
C GLU A 98 -13.51 11.90 9.05
N ILE A 99 -13.35 10.84 8.23
CA ILE A 99 -13.49 10.91 6.77
C ILE A 99 -14.94 11.26 6.38
N LEU A 100 -15.93 10.66 7.05
CA LEU A 100 -17.34 10.94 6.80
C LEU A 100 -17.73 12.37 7.21
N ASP A 101 -17.23 12.85 8.35
CA ASP A 101 -17.41 14.24 8.80
C ASP A 101 -16.74 15.23 7.84
N TYR A 102 -15.57 14.88 7.30
CA TYR A 102 -14.93 15.66 6.26
C TYR A 102 -15.77 15.73 4.98
N ALA A 103 -16.43 14.63 4.60
CA ALA A 103 -17.32 14.59 3.44
C ALA A 103 -18.49 15.58 3.55
N ALA A 104 -18.95 15.93 4.76
CA ALA A 104 -19.97 16.96 4.95
C ALA A 104 -19.53 18.34 4.43
N ARG A 105 -18.23 18.58 4.30
CA ARG A 105 -17.64 19.84 3.82
C ARG A 105 -17.06 19.73 2.41
N ASP A 106 -16.88 18.50 1.90
CA ASP A 106 -16.36 18.21 0.57
C ASP A 106 -17.44 17.56 -0.31
N LYS A 107 -18.03 18.37 -1.19
CA LYS A 107 -19.10 17.92 -2.10
C LYS A 107 -18.67 16.78 -3.03
N PHE A 108 -17.40 16.71 -3.41
CA PHE A 108 -16.90 15.66 -4.29
C PHE A 108 -16.87 14.33 -3.53
N LEU A 109 -16.32 14.32 -2.32
CA LEU A 109 -16.29 13.14 -1.47
C LEU A 109 -17.70 12.67 -1.09
N ALA A 110 -18.60 13.58 -0.71
CA ALA A 110 -20.00 13.25 -0.43
C ALA A 110 -20.68 12.57 -1.62
N ASN A 111 -20.52 13.12 -2.84
CA ASN A 111 -21.08 12.53 -4.05
C ASN A 111 -20.48 11.16 -4.35
N LEU A 112 -19.18 10.98 -4.13
CA LEU A 112 -18.50 9.70 -4.34
C LEU A 112 -19.04 8.62 -3.39
N ILE A 113 -19.19 8.95 -2.10
CA ILE A 113 -19.74 8.05 -1.08
C ILE A 113 -21.19 7.68 -1.41
N ALA A 114 -22.03 8.67 -1.72
CA ALA A 114 -23.43 8.44 -2.05
C ALA A 114 -23.58 7.53 -3.29
N LYS A 115 -22.85 7.84 -4.37
CA LYS A 115 -22.86 7.03 -5.59
C LYS A 115 -22.46 5.58 -5.29
N TRP A 116 -21.34 5.38 -4.59
CA TRP A 116 -20.86 4.05 -4.24
C TRP A 116 -21.89 3.29 -3.38
N PHE A 117 -22.51 3.96 -2.40
CA PHE A 117 -23.53 3.37 -1.54
C PHE A 117 -24.75 2.87 -2.34
N TYR A 118 -25.29 3.72 -3.23
CA TYR A 118 -26.45 3.33 -4.05
C TYR A 118 -26.13 2.21 -5.03
N GLU A 119 -24.93 2.21 -5.62
CA GLU A 119 -24.52 1.19 -6.58
C GLU A 119 -24.20 -0.17 -5.94
N ASN A 120 -23.74 -0.20 -4.67
CA ASN A 120 -23.17 -1.41 -4.07
C ASN A 120 -23.85 -1.91 -2.79
N MET A 121 -24.46 -1.01 -2.01
CA MET A 121 -24.89 -1.30 -0.63
C MET A 121 -26.38 -1.08 -0.35
N ALA A 122 -27.06 -0.22 -1.10
CA ALA A 122 -28.46 0.15 -0.83
C ALA A 122 -29.41 -1.05 -0.75
N TYR A 123 -29.16 -2.12 -1.51
CA TYR A 123 -29.96 -3.35 -1.47
C TYR A 123 -29.60 -4.33 -0.35
N ARG A 124 -28.48 -4.10 0.36
CA ARG A 124 -27.92 -5.00 1.38
C ARG A 124 -28.17 -4.52 2.80
N VAL A 125 -28.46 -3.24 2.98
CA VAL A 125 -28.75 -2.64 4.29
C VAL A 125 -30.26 -2.47 4.38
N PRO A 126 -30.96 -3.19 5.29
CA PRO A 126 -32.37 -2.96 5.51
C PRO A 126 -32.58 -1.52 6.01
N GLY A 127 -33.55 -0.83 5.40
CA GLY A 127 -33.95 0.53 5.74
C GLY A 127 -34.75 0.62 7.03
#